data_AF-A0A959DD13-F1
#
_entry.id   AF-A0A959DD13-F1
#
_cell.length_a   1.000
_cell.length_b   1.000
_cell.length_c   1.000
_cell.angle_alpha   90.00
_cell.angle_beta   90.00
_cell.angle_gamma   90.00
#
_symmetry.space_group_name_H-M   'P 1'
#
loop_
_entity.id
_entity.type
_entity.pdbx_description
1 polymer ?
#
loop_
_entity_poly.entity_id
_entity_poly.type
_entity_poly.pdbx_seq_one_letter_code
_entity_poly.pdbx_strand_id
1 'polypeptide(L)'
;NMIGILKALGTANWGIRKIFLYYAAYIVILGLFWGNLIGIGLCLLQDRFEFITLSEENYYLSTAPIDLNFWPILLLNLGTLAITLFFLIIPSYLVTSISPVKAIRFK
;
A
#
# COMPACT_ATOMS: atom_id res chain seq x y z
N ASN A 1 16.74 11.94 12.10
CA ASN A 1 17.91 12.60 11.49
C ASN A 1 17.72 13.11 10.07
N MET A 2 17.32 12.31 9.06
CA MET A 2 17.30 12.75 7.65
C MET A 2 16.53 14.07 7.38
N ILE A 3 15.32 14.22 7.92
CA ILE A 3 14.49 15.44 7.74
C ILE A 3 15.16 16.68 8.33
N GLY A 4 15.79 16.54 9.51
CA GLY A 4 16.51 17.64 10.16
C GLY A 4 17.75 18.08 9.39
N ILE A 5 18.49 17.12 8.82
CA ILE A 5 19.66 17.38 7.97
C ILE A 5 19.22 18.10 6.68
N LEU A 6 18.19 17.61 5.99
CA LEU A 6 17.68 18.24 4.76
C LEU A 6 17.18 19.67 5.00
N LYS A 7 16.49 19.93 6.12
CA LYS A 7 16.10 21.29 6.51
C LYS A 7 17.32 22.18 6.81
N ALA A 8 18.33 21.66 7.51
CA ALA A 8 19.55 22.41 7.83
C ALA A 8 20.36 22.77 6.57
N LEU A 9 20.30 21.94 5.53
CA LEU A 9 20.88 22.18 4.21
C LEU A 9 20.04 23.12 3.32
N GLY A 10 18.93 23.67 3.83
CA GLY A 10 18.09 24.63 3.10
C GLY A 10 16.98 24.01 2.24
N THR A 11 16.71 22.70 2.37
CA THR A 11 15.63 22.06 1.61
C THR A 11 14.27 22.58 2.05
N ALA A 12 13.46 23.07 1.11
CA ALA A 12 12.10 23.50 1.39
C ALA A 12 11.24 22.33 1.90
N ASN A 13 10.26 22.64 2.77
CA ASN A 13 9.30 21.67 3.29
C ASN A 13 8.62 20.84 2.18
N TRP A 14 8.37 21.44 1.02
CA TRP A 14 7.84 20.76 -0.16
C TRP A 14 8.74 19.63 -0.68
N GLY A 15 10.07 19.84 -0.70
CA GLY A 15 11.03 18.81 -1.13
C GLY A 15 11.03 17.61 -0.20
N ILE A 16 10.98 17.86 1.11
CA ILE A 16 10.92 16.80 2.13
C ILE A 16 9.62 15.99 2.01
N ARG A 17 8.48 16.66 1.75
CA ARG A 17 7.19 15.99 1.54
C ARG A 17 7.18 15.13 0.30
N LYS A 18 7.75 15.60 -0.80
CA LYS A 18 7.91 14.80 -2.01
C LYS A 18 8.67 13.52 -1.72
N ILE A 19 9.83 13.61 -1.04
CA ILE A 19 10.63 12.44 -0.68
C ILE A 19 9.80 11.45 0.14
N PHE A 20 9.08 11.92 1.17
CA PHE A 20 8.21 11.06 1.98
C PHE A 20 7.14 10.35 1.15
N LEU A 21 6.41 11.08 0.30
CA LEU A 21 5.36 10.51 -0.54
C LEU A 21 5.93 9.53 -1.57
N TYR A 22 7.12 9.79 -2.12
CA TYR A 22 7.81 8.85 -3.01
C TYR A 22 8.16 7.54 -2.33
N TYR A 23 8.75 7.59 -1.13
CA TYR A 23 9.05 6.39 -0.36
C TYR A 23 7.79 5.60 0.01
N ALA A 24 6.73 6.30 0.40
CA ALA A 24 5.47 5.64 0.69
C ALA A 24 4.85 4.99 -0.55
N ALA A 25 4.84 5.68 -1.70
CA ALA A 25 4.39 5.11 -2.96
C ALA A 25 5.20 3.86 -3.33
N TYR A 26 6.52 3.90 -3.18
CA TYR A 26 7.40 2.75 -3.44
C TYR A 26 7.05 1.55 -2.56
N ILE A 27 6.86 1.75 -1.26
CA ILE A 27 6.46 0.68 -0.32
C ILE A 27 5.10 0.10 -0.70
N VAL A 28 4.12 0.96 -1.03
CA VAL A 28 2.78 0.52 -1.44
C VAL A 28 2.84 -0.29 -2.73
N ILE A 29 3.59 0.16 -3.73
CA ILE A 29 3.74 -0.55 -5.02
C ILE A 29 4.36 -1.93 -4.80
N LEU A 30 5.41 -2.05 -3.98
CA LEU A 30 6.00 -3.35 -3.64
C LEU A 30 5.01 -4.24 -2.90
N GLY A 31 4.26 -3.68 -1.95
CA GLY A 31 3.22 -4.39 -1.22
C GLY A 31 2.12 -4.91 -2.15
N LEU A 32 1.68 -4.08 -3.10
CA LEU A 32 0.72 -4.47 -4.14
C LEU A 32 1.31 -5.58 -5.02
N PHE A 33 2.55 -5.46 -5.49
CA PHE A 33 3.17 -6.47 -6.33
C PHE A 33 3.17 -7.86 -5.65
N TRP A 34 3.67 -7.94 -4.42
CA TRP A 34 3.69 -9.20 -3.68
C TRP A 34 2.30 -9.68 -3.27
N GLY A 35 1.41 -8.75 -2.91
CA GLY A 35 0.02 -9.06 -2.57
C GLY A 35 -0.75 -9.67 -3.74
N ASN A 36 -0.59 -9.13 -4.95
CA ASN A 36 -1.18 -9.71 -6.16
C ASN A 36 -0.53 -11.04 -6.51
N LEU A 37 0.79 -11.16 -6.41
CA LEU A 37 1.48 -12.42 -6.71
C LEU A 37 0.98 -13.56 -5.81
N ILE A 38 0.89 -13.30 -4.50
CA ILE A 38 0.40 -14.28 -3.53
C ILE A 38 -1.10 -14.51 -3.71
N GLY A 39 -1.90 -13.45 -3.83
CA GLY A 39 -3.36 -13.54 -3.94
C GLY A 39 -3.82 -14.28 -5.21
N ILE A 40 -3.28 -13.90 -6.37
CA ILE A 40 -3.55 -14.60 -7.64
C ILE A 40 -3.01 -16.02 -7.58
N GLY A 41 -1.82 -16.23 -7.00
CA GLY A 41 -1.26 -17.58 -6.79
C GLY A 41 -2.19 -18.48 -5.99
N LEU A 42 -2.76 -17.97 -4.89
CA LEU A 42 -3.73 -18.69 -4.07
C LEU A 42 -5.03 -18.97 -4.83
N CYS A 43 -5.53 -18.00 -5.60
CA CYS A 43 -6.68 -18.21 -6.47
C CYS A 43 -6.41 -19.35 -7.47
N LEU A 44 -5.29 -19.33 -8.20
CA LEU A 44 -4.97 -20.38 -9.16
C LEU A 44 -4.80 -21.77 -8.51
N LEU A 45 -4.25 -21.82 -7.29
CA LEU A 45 -4.18 -23.06 -6.53
C LEU A 45 -5.57 -23.55 -6.12
N GLN A 46 -6.47 -22.66 -5.69
CA GLN A 46 -7.83 -23.02 -5.31
C GLN A 46 -8.65 -23.47 -6.52
N ASP A 47 -8.43 -22.87 -7.70
CA ASP A 47 -9.09 -23.25 -8.94
C ASP A 47 -8.71 -24.69 -9.38
N ARG A 48 -7.45 -25.09 -9.12
CA ARG A 48 -6.95 -26.42 -9.52
C ARG A 48 -7.14 -27.50 -8.47
N PHE A 49 -6.98 -27.17 -7.19
CA PHE A 49 -6.98 -28.15 -6.10
C PHE A 49 -8.26 -28.12 -5.27
N GLU A 50 -9.11 -27.10 -5.45
CA GLU A 50 -10.43 -26.98 -4.81
C GLU A 50 -10.40 -27.25 -3.29
N PHE A 51 -9.33 -26.80 -2.62
CA PHE A 51 -9.08 -27.14 -1.21
C PHE A 51 -10.12 -26.53 -0.26
N ILE A 52 -10.80 -25.45 -0.67
CA ILE A 52 -11.98 -24.89 0.00
C ILE A 52 -13.23 -25.35 -0.76
N THR A 53 -13.95 -26.30 -0.15
CA THR A 53 -15.28 -26.74 -0.59
C THR A 53 -16.37 -26.05 0.24
N LEU A 54 -17.48 -25.66 -0.38
CA LEU A 54 -18.64 -25.16 0.36
C LEU A 54 -19.63 -26.29 0.62
N SER A 55 -20.33 -26.24 1.76
CA SER A 55 -21.44 -27.16 2.00
C SER A 55 -22.59 -26.81 1.04
N GLU A 56 -22.83 -27.70 0.07
CA GLU A 56 -23.86 -27.56 -0.96
C GLU A 56 -25.24 -27.24 -0.38
N GLU A 57 -25.51 -27.71 0.85
CA GLU A 57 -26.74 -27.45 1.62
C GLU A 57 -26.99 -25.97 1.89
N ASN A 58 -25.94 -25.14 1.98
CA ASN A 58 -26.06 -23.70 2.26
C ASN A 58 -25.74 -22.79 1.06
N TYR A 59 -24.98 -23.28 0.07
CA TYR A 59 -24.40 -22.43 -0.99
C TYR A 59 -24.69 -22.85 -2.43
N TYR A 60 -25.43 -23.94 -2.66
CA TYR A 60 -25.80 -24.47 -4.01
C TYR A 60 -24.60 -24.76 -4.95
N LEU A 61 -23.36 -24.61 -4.48
CA LEU A 61 -22.11 -24.78 -5.22
C LEU A 61 -21.17 -25.64 -4.37
N SER A 62 -20.56 -26.64 -4.99
CA SER A 62 -19.58 -27.53 -4.38
C SER A 62 -18.28 -26.81 -4.03
N THR A 63 -17.89 -25.82 -4.83
CA THR A 63 -16.64 -25.07 -4.71
C THR A 63 -16.85 -23.58 -5.02
N ALA A 64 -16.02 -22.71 -4.44
CA ALA A 64 -16.08 -21.28 -4.73
C ALA A 64 -15.54 -21.03 -6.15
N PRO A 65 -16.36 -20.59 -7.11
CA PRO A 65 -15.89 -20.34 -8.46
C PRO A 65 -14.94 -19.14 -8.45
N ILE A 66 -13.76 -19.30 -9.03
CA ILE A 66 -12.76 -18.25 -9.11
C ILE A 66 -12.86 -17.54 -10.44
N ASP A 67 -13.20 -16.26 -10.40
CA ASP A 67 -13.17 -15.37 -11.56
C ASP A 67 -12.00 -14.39 -11.44
N LEU A 68 -10.91 -14.67 -12.17
CA LEU A 68 -9.74 -13.79 -12.25
C LEU A 68 -9.88 -12.84 -13.43
N ASN A 69 -10.79 -11.87 -13.29
CA ASN A 69 -10.93 -10.81 -14.28
C ASN A 69 -9.86 -9.72 -14.06
N PHE A 70 -9.19 -9.33 -15.14
CA PHE A 70 -8.15 -8.30 -15.13
C PHE A 70 -8.66 -6.93 -14.65
N TRP A 71 -9.88 -6.54 -15.02
CA TRP A 71 -10.41 -5.20 -14.74
C TRP A 71 -10.63 -4.93 -13.24
N PRO A 72 -11.32 -5.81 -12.48
CA PRO A 72 -11.40 -5.66 -11.02
C PRO A 72 -10.04 -5.61 -10.34
N ILE A 73 -9.09 -6.46 -10.74
CA ILE A 73 -7.74 -6.49 -10.17
C ILE A 73 -7.04 -5.15 -10.41
N LEU A 74 -7.09 -4.63 -11.64
CA LEU A 74 -6.49 -3.34 -11.98
C LEU A 74 -7.12 -2.20 -11.18
N LEU A 75 -8.44 -2.14 -11.11
CA LEU A 75 -9.17 -1.09 -10.37
C LEU A 75 -8.90 -1.15 -8.87
N LEU A 76 -8.82 -2.36 -8.28
CA LEU A 76 -8.44 -2.53 -6.88
C LEU A 76 -7.02 -2.01 -6.60
N ASN A 77 -6.07 -2.30 -7.48
CA ASN A 77 -4.70 -1.83 -7.35
C ASN A 77 -4.61 -0.30 -7.45
N LEU A 78 -5.22 0.29 -8.47
CA LEU A 78 -5.25 1.75 -8.67
C LEU A 78 -5.98 2.45 -7.52
N GLY A 79 -7.13 1.92 -7.10
CA GLY A 79 -7.91 2.44 -5.98
C GLY A 79 -7.14 2.38 -4.67
N THR A 80 -6.48 1.27 -4.39
CA THR A 80 -5.65 1.12 -3.17
C THR A 80 -4.51 2.12 -3.18
N LEU A 81 -3.76 2.22 -4.28
CA LEU A 81 -2.67 3.18 -4.40
C LEU A 81 -3.15 4.62 -4.20
N ALA A 82 -4.25 4.99 -4.86
CA ALA A 82 -4.81 6.34 -4.78
C ALA A 82 -5.29 6.69 -3.37
N ILE A 83 -6.05 5.80 -2.73
CA ILE A 83 -6.59 6.01 -1.38
C ILE A 83 -5.43 6.07 -0.37
N THR A 84 -4.47 5.15 -0.43
CA THR A 84 -3.34 5.16 0.50
C THR A 84 -2.51 6.43 0.37
N LEU A 85 -2.19 6.86 -0.86
CA LEU A 85 -1.46 8.12 -1.06
C LEU A 85 -2.26 9.33 -0.59
N PHE A 86 -3.57 9.37 -0.83
CA PHE A 86 -4.45 10.43 -0.35
C PHE A 86 -4.43 10.54 1.17
N PHE A 87 -4.56 9.42 1.88
CA PHE A 87 -4.48 9.39 3.35
C PHE A 87 -3.13 9.86 3.87
N LEU A 88 -2.04 9.60 3.15
CA LEU A 88 -0.69 10.01 3.53
C LEU A 88 -0.40 11.49 3.31
N ILE A 89 -1.26 12.22 2.58
CA ILE A 89 -1.13 13.66 2.42
C ILE A 89 -1.22 14.36 3.79
N ILE A 90 -2.16 13.97 4.65
CA ILE A 90 -2.38 14.57 5.98
C ILE A 90 -1.14 14.43 6.88
N PRO A 91 -0.60 13.22 7.16
CA PRO A 91 0.61 13.09 7.97
C PRO A 91 1.84 13.68 7.27
N SER A 92 1.90 13.72 5.93
CA SER A 92 2.96 14.42 5.21
C SER A 92 3.04 15.92 5.58
N TYR A 93 1.90 16.59 5.80
CA TYR A 93 1.89 17.97 6.32
C TYR A 93 2.42 18.05 7.76
N LEU A 94 2.00 17.12 8.63
CA LEU A 94 2.45 17.07 10.03
C LEU A 94 3.96 16.82 10.16
N VAL A 95 4.54 15.99 9.30
CA VAL A 95 5.99 15.72 9.30
C VAL A 95 6.79 17.00 9.02
N THR A 96 6.26 17.92 8.20
CA THR A 96 6.93 19.21 7.94
C THR A 96 6.78 20.24 9.04
N SER A 97 5.77 20.14 9.91
CA SER A 97 5.60 21.05 11.05
C SER A 97 6.46 20.69 12.26
N ILE A 98 7.15 19.54 12.23
CA ILE A 98 8.15 19.19 13.25
C ILE A 98 9.33 20.19 13.15
N SER A 99 9.49 20.98 14.21
CA SER A 99 10.58 21.95 14.36
C SER A 99 11.95 21.22 14.38
N PRO A 100 12.92 21.63 13.55
CA PRO A 100 14.25 21.01 13.49
C PRO A 100 14.96 20.99 14.86
N VAL A 101 14.64 21.98 15.70
CA VAL A 101 15.24 22.18 17.03
C VAL A 101 14.91 21.03 17.99
N LYS A 102 13.77 20.34 17.85
CA LYS A 102 13.46 19.14 18.65
C LYS A 102 14.11 17.87 18.12
N ALA A 103 14.30 17.75 16.80
CA ALA A 103 14.85 16.54 16.19
C ALA A 103 16.38 16.37 16.39
N ILE A 104 17.11 17.45 16.66
CA ILE A 104 18.58 17.44 16.84
C ILE A 104 18.96 17.45 18.34
N ARG A 105 18.06 17.89 19.24
CA ARG A 105 18.33 17.96 20.68
C ARG A 105 18.04 16.68 21.48
N PHE A 106 17.36 15.69 20.91
CA PHE A 106 17.25 14.38 21.55
C PHE A 106 18.45 13.51 21.16
N LYS A 107 19.56 13.79 21.84
CA LYS A 107 20.47 12.76 22.30
C LYS A 107 20.07 12.41 23.73
#